data_AF-A0A7C4AR75-F1
#
_entry.id   AF-A0A7C4AR75-F1
#
_cell.length_a   1.000
_cell.length_b   1.000
_cell.length_c   1.000
_cell.angle_alpha   90.00
_cell.angle_beta   90.00
_cell.angle_gamma   90.00
#
_symmetry.space_group_name_H-M   'P 1'
#
loop_
_entity.id
_entity.type
_entity.pdbx_description
1 polymer ?
#
loop_
_entity_poly.entity_id
_entity_poly.type
_entity_poly.pdbx_seq_one_letter_code
_entity_poly.pdbx_strand_id
1 'polypeptide(L)'
;MNYWHMNLHPTDEKDTDEAVKKLVLSHTIGMAIWERTPGEIDPQIDDFKKRVKIGDIVAVLNGQNPIALVEVIGEWYEFDDNESSVIWYRLRRATKILCIKGGNDYIDGLQKFPMRTKTLTIASNENTDTYNYIDAWYKHCKNSRTYANDRF
;
A
#
# COMPACT_ATOMS: atom_id res chain seq x y z
N MET A 1 14.93 -2.05 -3.64
CA MET A 1 13.83 -1.39 -2.92
C MET A 1 13.37 -0.22 -3.78
N ASN A 2 12.09 -0.19 -4.12
CA ASN A 2 11.40 0.93 -4.74
C ASN A 2 10.26 1.40 -3.83
N TYR A 3 9.79 2.64 -4.03
CA TYR A 3 8.52 3.08 -3.50
C TYR A 3 7.39 2.79 -4.48
N TRP A 4 6.24 2.46 -3.91
CA TRP A 4 4.98 2.25 -4.62
C TRP A 4 3.87 2.97 -3.85
N HIS A 5 2.77 3.26 -4.54
CA HIS A 5 1.54 3.63 -3.87
C HIS A 5 0.36 2.84 -4.44
N MET A 6 -0.57 2.51 -3.56
CA MET A 6 -1.72 1.68 -3.87
C MET A 6 -3.00 2.24 -3.25
N ASN A 7 -4.07 2.34 -4.05
CA ASN A 7 -5.42 2.43 -3.50
C ASN A 7 -5.98 1.03 -3.31
N LEU A 8 -6.36 0.69 -2.09
CA LEU A 8 -7.07 -0.55 -1.81
C LEU A 8 -8.55 -0.51 -2.20
N HIS A 9 -9.09 0.64 -2.60
CA HIS A 9 -10.41 0.74 -3.24
C HIS A 9 -10.27 1.72 -4.41
N PRO A 10 -9.89 1.23 -5.60
CA PRO A 10 -9.72 2.08 -6.77
C PRO A 10 -11.10 2.41 -7.36
N THR A 11 -11.50 3.68 -7.22
CA THR A 11 -12.65 4.37 -7.84
C THR A 11 -14.06 4.13 -7.27
N ASP A 12 -14.79 5.25 -7.17
CA ASP A 12 -16.20 5.54 -6.79
C ASP A 12 -16.80 4.92 -5.50
N GLU A 13 -16.30 3.77 -5.05
CA GLU A 13 -16.57 3.23 -3.72
C GLU A 13 -15.53 3.77 -2.74
N LYS A 14 -15.79 4.95 -2.17
CA LYS A 14 -15.03 5.38 -0.99
C LYS A 14 -15.43 4.50 0.17
N ASP A 15 -14.54 3.59 0.56
CA ASP A 15 -14.64 2.97 1.88
C ASP A 15 -14.18 3.95 2.96
N THR A 16 -14.51 3.67 4.21
CA THR A 16 -14.02 4.41 5.37
C THR A 16 -12.52 4.18 5.56
N ASP A 17 -11.81 5.17 6.12
CA ASP A 17 -10.40 4.98 6.49
C ASP A 17 -10.24 3.77 7.44
N GLU A 18 -11.22 3.53 8.31
CA GLU A 18 -11.29 2.39 9.23
C GLU A 18 -11.37 1.05 8.51
N ALA A 19 -12.12 0.95 7.41
CA ALA A 19 -12.19 -0.28 6.62
C ALA A 19 -10.87 -0.55 5.88
N VAL A 20 -10.26 0.48 5.30
CA VAL A 20 -8.93 0.35 4.67
C VAL A 20 -7.88 -0.05 5.71
N LYS A 21 -7.94 0.53 6.93
CA LYS A 21 -7.08 0.10 8.05
C LYS A 21 -7.29 -1.37 8.39
N LYS A 22 -8.53 -1.87 8.46
CA LYS A 22 -8.81 -3.30 8.73
C LYS A 22 -8.17 -4.21 7.68
N LEU A 23 -8.20 -3.82 6.40
CA LEU A 23 -7.51 -4.55 5.34
C LEU A 23 -5.99 -4.55 5.56
N VAL A 24 -5.38 -3.42 5.88
CA VAL A 24 -3.94 -3.34 6.17
C VAL A 24 -3.56 -4.21 7.39
N LEU A 25 -4.41 -4.23 8.42
CA LEU A 25 -4.20 -5.04 9.64
C LEU A 25 -4.28 -6.55 9.38
N SER A 26 -4.79 -6.98 8.23
CA SER A 26 -4.67 -8.38 7.80
C SER A 26 -3.26 -8.77 7.32
N HIS A 27 -2.31 -7.82 7.32
CA HIS A 27 -0.91 -8.02 6.91
C HIS A 27 -0.77 -8.42 5.44
N THR A 28 -1.70 -7.96 4.61
CA THR A 28 -1.63 -8.11 3.16
C THR A 28 -1.94 -6.81 2.45
N ILE A 29 -1.39 -6.67 1.24
CA ILE A 29 -1.88 -5.77 0.21
C ILE A 29 -2.27 -6.57 -1.01
N GLY A 30 -3.10 -6.01 -1.88
CA GLY A 30 -3.54 -6.72 -3.05
C GLY A 30 -4.45 -5.96 -3.96
N MET A 31 -4.87 -6.66 -5.01
CA MET A 31 -5.74 -6.13 -6.06
C MET A 31 -6.52 -7.25 -6.75
N ALA A 32 -7.61 -6.89 -7.41
CA ALA A 32 -8.30 -7.80 -8.32
C ALA A 32 -7.48 -8.07 -9.60
N ILE A 33 -7.95 -9.01 -10.40
CA ILE A 33 -7.51 -9.23 -11.77
C ILE A 33 -8.62 -8.69 -12.67
N TRP A 34 -8.28 -7.81 -13.60
CA TRP A 34 -9.21 -7.26 -14.58
C TRP A 34 -8.54 -7.07 -15.92
N GLU A 35 -9.37 -7.03 -16.95
CA GLU A 35 -8.97 -6.70 -18.31
C GLU A 35 -9.15 -5.19 -18.54
N ARG A 36 -8.18 -4.55 -19.19
CA ARG A 36 -8.29 -3.13 -19.61
C ARG A 36 -9.11 -2.98 -20.89
N THR A 37 -9.04 -3.99 -21.75
CA THR A 37 -9.83 -4.19 -22.97
C THR A 37 -10.02 -5.69 -23.16
N PRO A 38 -11.08 -6.16 -23.86
CA PRO A 38 -11.33 -7.59 -24.03
C PRO A 38 -10.09 -8.35 -24.50
N GLY A 39 -9.66 -9.34 -23.72
CA GLY A 39 -8.48 -10.17 -23.98
C GLY A 39 -7.13 -9.55 -23.58
N GLU A 40 -7.13 -8.37 -22.95
CA GLU A 40 -5.91 -7.71 -22.49
C GLU A 40 -5.93 -7.38 -21.00
N ILE A 41 -5.04 -8.01 -20.24
CA ILE A 41 -4.85 -7.82 -18.80
C ILE A 41 -4.29 -6.43 -18.51
N ASP A 42 -4.78 -5.77 -17.46
CA ASP A 42 -4.24 -4.46 -17.05
C ASP A 42 -2.76 -4.56 -16.65
N PRO A 43 -1.89 -3.66 -17.14
CA PRO A 43 -0.45 -3.70 -16.85
C PRO A 43 -0.12 -3.59 -15.36
N GLN A 44 -1.02 -3.04 -14.53
CA GLN A 44 -0.81 -2.99 -13.07
C GLN A 44 -0.75 -4.39 -12.43
N ILE A 45 -1.37 -5.39 -13.05
CA ILE A 45 -1.30 -6.79 -12.60
C ILE A 45 0.10 -7.35 -12.82
N ASP A 46 0.71 -7.01 -13.96
CA ASP A 46 2.09 -7.37 -14.26
C ASP A 46 3.07 -6.62 -13.36
N ASP A 47 2.81 -5.33 -13.07
CA ASP A 47 3.57 -4.58 -12.08
C ASP A 47 3.53 -5.29 -10.70
N PHE A 48 2.33 -5.67 -10.24
CA PHE A 48 2.15 -6.35 -8.95
C PHE A 48 2.84 -7.72 -8.90
N LYS A 49 2.68 -8.55 -9.94
CA LYS A 49 3.25 -9.91 -9.98
C LYS A 49 4.76 -9.89 -10.21
N LYS A 50 5.25 -9.04 -11.12
CA LYS A 50 6.62 -9.14 -11.65
C LYS A 50 7.56 -8.05 -11.13
N ARG A 51 7.07 -6.85 -10.82
CA ARG A 51 7.93 -5.69 -10.51
C ARG A 51 7.93 -5.30 -9.04
N VAL A 52 6.83 -5.44 -8.32
CA VAL A 52 6.83 -5.35 -6.86
C VAL A 52 7.69 -6.50 -6.31
N LYS A 53 8.69 -6.17 -5.50
CA LYS A 53 9.62 -7.13 -4.89
C LYS A 53 9.55 -7.10 -3.38
N ILE A 54 10.03 -8.19 -2.76
CA ILE A 54 10.30 -8.22 -1.32
C ILE A 54 11.27 -7.08 -0.98
N GLY A 55 10.98 -6.37 0.12
CA GLY A 55 11.69 -5.19 0.58
C GLY A 55 11.22 -3.87 -0.06
N ASP A 56 10.30 -3.90 -1.04
CA ASP A 56 9.68 -2.67 -1.55
C ASP A 56 8.72 -2.08 -0.53
N ILE A 57 8.59 -0.75 -0.56
CA ILE A 57 7.76 0.01 0.37
C ILE A 57 6.53 0.54 -0.37
N VAL A 58 5.34 0.33 0.22
CA VAL A 58 4.07 0.69 -0.38
C VAL A 58 3.31 1.64 0.52
N ALA A 59 2.99 2.83 0.00
CA ALA A 59 2.02 3.74 0.60
C ALA A 59 0.61 3.28 0.25
N VAL A 60 -0.16 2.88 1.27
CA VAL A 60 -1.55 2.47 1.15
C VAL A 60 -2.45 3.69 1.36
N LEU A 61 -3.32 3.93 0.38
CA LEU A 61 -4.15 5.12 0.27
C LEU A 61 -5.64 4.77 0.25
N ASN A 62 -6.46 5.71 0.72
CA ASN A 62 -7.89 5.79 0.47
C ASN A 62 -8.17 7.06 -0.35
N GLY A 63 -8.17 6.92 -1.68
CA GLY A 63 -8.10 8.06 -2.59
C GLY A 63 -6.77 8.81 -2.42
N GLN A 64 -6.84 10.05 -1.94
CA GLN A 64 -5.64 10.84 -1.60
C GLN A 64 -5.30 10.80 -0.11
N ASN A 65 -6.09 10.13 0.71
CA ASN A 65 -5.83 10.04 2.14
C ASN A 65 -4.79 8.94 2.41
N PRO A 66 -3.64 9.26 2.99
CA PRO A 66 -2.67 8.26 3.41
C PRO A 66 -3.21 7.46 4.60
N ILE A 67 -3.19 6.14 4.49
CA ILE A 67 -3.70 5.23 5.54
C ILE A 67 -2.57 4.50 6.24
N ALA A 68 -1.65 3.92 5.48
CA ALA A 68 -0.55 3.16 6.04
C ALA A 68 0.67 3.17 5.13
N LEU A 69 1.83 2.89 5.72
CA LEU A 69 3.05 2.57 5.03
C LEU A 69 3.43 1.14 5.38
N VAL A 70 3.69 0.31 4.38
CA VAL A 70 3.99 -1.11 4.58
C VAL A 70 5.21 -1.53 3.77
N GLU A 71 5.90 -2.56 4.24
CA GLU A 71 7.01 -3.23 3.55
C GLU A 71 6.51 -4.58 3.02
N VAL A 72 6.84 -4.91 1.77
CA VAL A 72 6.53 -6.21 1.17
C VAL A 72 7.50 -7.26 1.72
N ILE A 73 6.97 -8.32 2.32
CA ILE A 73 7.78 -9.39 2.94
C ILE A 73 7.56 -10.77 2.31
N GLY A 74 6.71 -10.87 1.29
CA GLY A 74 6.41 -12.14 0.62
C GLY A 74 6.20 -12.00 -0.89
N GLU A 75 6.35 -13.14 -1.57
CA GLU A 75 5.98 -13.25 -2.99
C GLU A 75 4.48 -13.11 -3.20
N TRP A 76 4.09 -12.85 -4.45
CA TRP A 76 2.68 -12.80 -4.78
C TRP A 76 2.07 -14.21 -4.73
N TYR A 77 0.82 -14.28 -4.32
CA TYR A 77 0.00 -15.47 -4.42
C TYR A 77 -1.43 -15.09 -4.78
N GLU A 78 -2.14 -16.04 -5.36
CA GLU A 78 -3.59 -15.94 -5.54
C GLU A 78 -4.26 -16.64 -4.38
N PHE A 79 -5.23 -15.96 -3.77
CA PHE A 79 -6.09 -16.54 -2.76
C PHE A 79 -7.51 -16.56 -3.31
N ASP A 80 -8.04 -17.75 -3.51
CA ASP A 80 -9.41 -17.96 -3.94
C ASP A 80 -10.27 -18.10 -2.68
N ASP A 81 -11.12 -17.12 -2.42
CA ASP A 81 -11.94 -17.10 -1.22
C ASP A 81 -13.38 -17.47 -1.54
N ASN A 82 -13.89 -18.48 -0.83
CA ASN A 82 -15.30 -18.83 -0.85
C ASN A 82 -16.03 -17.91 0.16
N GLU A 83 -16.48 -16.76 -0.34
CA GLU A 83 -17.54 -15.86 0.17
C GLU A 83 -17.53 -15.38 1.65
N SER A 84 -16.41 -15.31 2.38
CA SER A 84 -16.48 -14.75 3.76
C SER A 84 -15.26 -13.97 4.29
N SER A 85 -14.25 -13.69 3.45
CA SER A 85 -13.11 -12.89 3.88
C SER A 85 -13.43 -11.40 3.85
N VAL A 86 -12.97 -10.69 4.89
CA VAL A 86 -12.85 -9.22 4.91
C VAL A 86 -11.94 -8.72 3.78
N ILE A 87 -11.09 -9.59 3.23
CA ILE A 87 -10.13 -9.26 2.17
C ILE A 87 -10.77 -9.52 0.80
N TRP A 88 -11.19 -8.43 0.14
CA TRP A 88 -11.90 -8.49 -1.14
C TRP A 88 -11.02 -8.85 -2.35
N TYR A 89 -9.70 -8.71 -2.23
CA TYR A 89 -8.78 -8.87 -3.37
C TYR A 89 -8.18 -10.29 -3.48
N ARG A 90 -8.09 -10.78 -4.73
CA ARG A 90 -7.58 -12.10 -5.10
C ARG A 90 -6.06 -12.17 -5.13
N LEU A 91 -5.39 -11.20 -5.75
CA LEU A 91 -3.93 -11.14 -5.76
C LEU A 91 -3.44 -10.53 -4.45
N ARG A 92 -2.52 -11.22 -3.78
CA ARG A 92 -2.04 -10.84 -2.45
C ARG A 92 -0.53 -10.87 -2.37
N ARG A 93 0.01 -10.01 -1.51
CA ARG A 93 1.38 -10.07 -1.00
C ARG A 93 1.35 -9.86 0.50
N ALA A 94 2.14 -10.64 1.24
CA ALA A 94 2.32 -10.45 2.66
C ALA A 94 3.12 -9.17 2.94
N THR A 95 2.71 -8.41 3.95
CA THR A 95 3.32 -7.13 4.31
C THR A 95 3.58 -7.01 5.80
N LYS A 96 4.64 -6.27 6.12
CA LYS A 96 4.91 -5.75 7.46
C LYS A 96 4.46 -4.30 7.52
N ILE A 97 3.59 -3.97 8.47
CA ILE A 97 3.17 -2.60 8.70
C ILE A 97 4.38 -1.80 9.23
N LEU A 98 4.64 -0.63 8.66
CA LEU A 98 5.65 0.33 9.12
C LEU A 98 5.02 1.47 9.92
N CYS A 99 3.96 2.05 9.36
CA CYS A 99 3.14 3.07 10.00
C CYS A 99 1.69 2.87 9.61
N ILE A 100 0.76 3.24 10.50
CA ILE A 100 -0.67 3.19 10.22
C ILE A 100 -1.38 4.34 10.92
N LYS A 101 -2.32 4.98 10.22
CA LYS A 101 -3.06 6.15 10.69
C LYS A 101 -3.72 5.90 12.06
N GLY A 102 -3.40 6.75 13.03
CA GLY A 102 -3.85 6.64 14.42
C GLY A 102 -2.98 5.72 15.30
N GLY A 103 -1.89 5.16 14.78
CA GLY A 103 -0.87 4.49 15.57
C GLY A 103 0.20 5.47 16.08
N ASN A 104 0.95 5.08 17.11
CA ASN A 104 1.98 5.92 17.74
C ASN A 104 3.11 6.35 16.78
N ASP A 105 3.38 5.55 15.75
CA ASP A 105 4.42 5.81 14.74
C ASP A 105 3.91 6.69 13.58
N TYR A 106 2.63 7.07 13.58
CA TYR A 106 2.03 7.82 12.49
C TYR A 106 2.24 9.33 12.66
N ILE A 107 2.44 10.01 11.53
CA ILE A 107 2.50 11.47 11.50
C ILE A 107 1.06 12.00 11.44
N ASP A 108 0.56 12.48 12.58
CA ASP A 108 -0.72 13.18 12.61
C ASP A 108 -0.71 14.41 11.69
N GLY A 109 -1.78 14.57 10.92
CA GLY A 109 -1.90 15.67 9.95
C GLY A 109 -1.10 15.49 8.65
N LEU A 110 -0.65 14.27 8.32
CA LEU A 110 -0.05 13.97 7.01
C LEU A 110 -0.92 14.55 5.88
N GLN A 111 -0.31 15.35 5.02
CA GLN A 111 -1.04 16.03 3.93
C GLN A 111 -1.63 15.03 2.94
N LYS A 112 -2.55 15.49 2.09
CA LYS A 112 -3.08 14.63 1.02
C LYS A 112 -1.95 14.20 0.08
N PHE A 113 -2.03 12.97 -0.40
CA PHE A 113 -1.11 12.44 -1.38
C PHE A 113 -1.13 13.32 -2.65
N PRO A 114 0.04 13.68 -3.23
CA PRO A 114 0.17 14.78 -4.18
C PRO A 114 -0.51 14.57 -5.54
N MET A 115 -1.07 13.39 -5.80
CA MET A 115 -1.81 13.12 -7.05
C MET A 115 -3.02 12.21 -6.83
N ARG A 116 -3.95 12.22 -7.80
CA ARG A 116 -4.96 11.16 -7.92
C ARG A 116 -4.28 9.87 -8.34
N THR A 117 -4.59 8.79 -7.64
CA THR A 117 -3.84 7.55 -7.69
C THR A 117 -4.66 6.45 -8.37
N LYS A 118 -3.99 5.61 -9.16
CA LYS A 118 -4.56 4.36 -9.69
C LYS A 118 -4.54 3.27 -8.61
N THR A 119 -4.88 2.04 -8.96
CA THR A 119 -4.80 0.89 -8.04
C THR A 119 -3.37 0.68 -7.56
N LEU A 120 -2.39 0.67 -8.46
CA LEU A 120 -0.97 0.49 -8.12
C LEU A 120 -0.11 1.32 -9.06
N THR A 121 0.88 2.03 -8.53
CA THR A 121 1.85 2.74 -9.36
C THR A 121 3.20 2.83 -8.66
N ILE A 122 4.27 2.68 -9.44
CA ILE A 122 5.63 2.84 -8.95
C ILE A 122 5.97 4.32 -8.78
N ALA A 123 6.62 4.65 -7.68
CA ALA A 123 7.24 5.95 -7.42
C ALA A 123 8.75 5.73 -7.29
N SER A 124 9.45 5.61 -8.42
CA SER A 124 10.90 5.31 -8.44
C SER A 124 11.78 6.51 -8.83
N ASN A 125 11.19 7.63 -9.26
CA ASN A 125 11.94 8.82 -9.64
C ASN A 125 12.07 9.77 -8.45
N GLU A 126 13.28 9.95 -7.94
CA GLU A 126 13.57 10.77 -6.75
C GLU A 126 13.22 12.26 -6.93
N ASN A 127 13.04 12.71 -8.16
CA ASN A 127 12.67 14.08 -8.47
C ASN A 127 11.15 14.33 -8.48
N THR A 128 10.32 13.34 -8.14
CA THR A 128 8.86 13.51 -8.09
C THR A 128 8.34 13.70 -6.68
N ASP A 129 7.27 14.50 -6.54
CA ASP A 129 6.60 14.74 -5.26
C ASP A 129 6.13 13.44 -4.60
N THR A 130 5.67 12.47 -5.40
CA THR A 130 5.24 11.15 -4.89
C THR A 130 6.38 10.37 -4.26
N TYR A 131 7.58 10.38 -4.85
CA TYR A 131 8.74 9.72 -4.27
C TYR A 131 9.13 10.39 -2.96
N ASN A 132 9.31 11.71 -2.99
CA ASN A 132 9.76 12.49 -1.84
C ASN A 132 8.78 12.39 -0.67
N TYR A 133 7.48 12.35 -0.97
CA TYR A 133 6.45 12.13 0.02
C TYR A 133 6.60 10.77 0.73
N ILE A 134 6.72 9.68 -0.04
CA ILE A 134 6.82 8.32 0.53
C ILE A 134 8.15 8.16 1.27
N ASP A 135 9.24 8.70 0.73
CA ASP A 135 10.57 8.64 1.31
C ASP A 135 10.64 9.37 2.66
N ALA A 136 10.09 10.59 2.74
CA ALA A 136 10.01 11.34 3.99
C ALA A 136 9.20 10.59 5.05
N TRP A 137 8.06 10.01 4.65
CA TRP A 137 7.22 9.22 5.54
C TRP A 137 7.95 7.96 6.02
N TYR A 138 8.63 7.24 5.12
CA TYR A 138 9.42 6.04 5.44
C TYR A 138 10.54 6.34 6.45
N LYS A 139 11.30 7.42 6.24
CA LYS A 139 12.35 7.86 7.16
C LYS A 139 11.80 8.17 8.55
N HIS A 140 10.63 8.81 8.64
CA HIS A 140 9.98 9.05 9.92
C HIS A 140 9.60 7.75 10.64
N CYS A 141 8.90 6.84 9.95
CA CYS A 141 8.47 5.55 10.50
C CYS A 141 9.64 4.70 11.00
N LYS A 142 10.78 4.77 10.29
CA LYS A 142 11.99 4.05 10.69
C LYS A 142 12.59 4.63 11.96
N ASN A 143 12.67 5.96 12.06
CA ASN A 143 13.24 6.63 13.21
C ASN A 143 12.39 6.44 14.48
N SER A 144 11.06 6.53 14.38
CA SER A 144 10.16 6.33 15.53
C SER A 144 10.33 4.94 16.16
N ARG A 145 10.54 3.91 15.33
CA ARG A 145 10.81 2.54 15.77
C ARG A 145 12.17 2.34 16.43
N THR A 146 13.20 3.03 15.95
CA THR A 146 14.52 2.99 16.60
C THR A 146 14.40 3.51 18.04
N TYR A 147 13.72 4.63 18.24
CA TYR A 147 13.50 5.20 19.59
C TYR A 147 12.61 4.35 20.51
N ALA A 148 11.75 3.49 19.96
CA ALA A 148 10.94 2.55 20.74
C ALA A 148 11.76 1.33 21.22
N ASN A 149 12.76 0.90 20.44
CA ASN A 149 13.62 -0.24 20.79
C ASN A 149 14.74 0.12 21.77
N ASP A 150 15.11 1.39 21.90
CA ASP A 150 16.14 1.87 22.84
C ASP A 150 15.61 2.10 24.29
N ARG A 151 14.36 1.72 24.59
CA ARG A 151 13.73 1.88 25.91
C ARG A 151 13.59 0.58 26.72
N PHE A 152 14.40 -0.43 26.46
CA PHE A 152 14.44 -1.68 27.22
C PHE A 152 15.84 -2.03 27.69
#